data_AF-A0A0B1RUX5-F1
#
_entry.id   AF-A0A0B1RUX5-F1
#
_cell.length_a   1.000
_cell.length_b   1.000
_cell.length_c   1.000
_cell.angle_alpha   90.00
_cell.angle_beta   90.00
_cell.angle_gamma   90.00
#
_symmetry.space_group_name_H-M   'P 1'
#
loop_
_entity.id
_entity.type
_entity.pdbx_description
1 polymer ?
#
loop_
_entity_poly.entity_id
_entity_poly.type
_entity_poly.pdbx_seq_one_letter_code
_entity_poly.pdbx_strand_id
1 'polypeptide(L)'
;MSPNYPVKYNKDVHCDWEITARDGYKILLTMVKMEVEGEMTSNKAHCQKVVIRVSGAPRPEYCGTDQSVFTPFVTKNNTVRISFLTSPDKVNGLKGFNMSWTEVREVNEMSECSAPNEYMCTYTKLCISSMLRCNGDANCGYLDDTDETHCARVPSSVGSLLFSSSALHQLSDWLIAVLSILLAVCCANNDY
;
A
#
# COMPACT_ATOMS: atom_id res chain seq x y z
N MET A 1 -2.44 -4.04 -6.14
CA MET A 1 -1.82 -4.05 -7.48
C MET A 1 -2.90 -4.04 -8.54
N SER A 2 -2.65 -3.45 -9.71
CA SER A 2 -3.57 -3.55 -10.85
C SER A 2 -3.66 -5.00 -11.36
N PRO A 3 -4.75 -5.35 -12.06
CA PRO A 3 -4.89 -6.66 -12.71
C PRO A 3 -3.72 -6.95 -13.63
N ASN A 4 -3.29 -8.21 -13.64
CA ASN A 4 -2.18 -8.74 -14.44
C ASN A 4 -0.79 -8.15 -14.13
N TYR A 5 -0.63 -7.18 -13.23
CA TYR A 5 0.67 -6.60 -12.92
C TYR A 5 1.73 -7.69 -12.60
N PRO A 6 2.96 -7.62 -13.14
CA PRO A 6 3.53 -6.56 -13.98
C PRO A 6 3.31 -6.75 -15.49
N VAL A 7 2.44 -7.68 -15.90
CA VAL A 7 1.98 -7.84 -17.28
C VAL A 7 0.96 -6.74 -17.61
N LYS A 8 0.75 -6.52 -18.90
CA LYS A 8 -0.16 -5.50 -19.40
C LYS A 8 -1.59 -5.71 -18.88
N TYR A 9 -2.22 -4.63 -18.42
CA TYR A 9 -3.65 -4.63 -18.11
C TYR A 9 -4.50 -4.69 -19.39
N ASN A 10 -5.70 -5.27 -19.28
CA ASN A 10 -6.67 -5.34 -20.37
C ASN A 10 -7.45 -4.02 -20.50
N LYS A 11 -8.15 -3.86 -21.62
CA LYS A 11 -9.17 -2.80 -21.80
C LYS A 11 -10.49 -3.20 -21.13
N ASP A 12 -11.38 -2.25 -20.92
CA ASP A 12 -12.73 -2.47 -20.35
C ASP A 12 -12.77 -3.21 -18.99
N VAL A 13 -11.74 -2.96 -18.19
CA VAL A 13 -11.60 -3.45 -16.83
C VAL A 13 -12.04 -2.37 -15.85
N HIS A 14 -12.88 -2.78 -14.91
CA HIS A 14 -13.21 -2.00 -13.71
C HIS A 14 -12.82 -2.83 -12.49
N CYS A 15 -11.84 -2.34 -11.72
CA CYS A 15 -11.45 -2.93 -10.45
C CYS A 15 -11.59 -1.96 -9.30
N ASP A 16 -12.22 -2.42 -8.22
CA ASP A 16 -12.31 -1.70 -6.97
C ASP A 16 -11.63 -2.50 -5.84
N TRP A 17 -10.91 -1.78 -4.99
CA TRP A 17 -10.36 -2.26 -3.73
C TRP A 17 -10.89 -1.39 -2.60
N GLU A 18 -11.36 -2.02 -1.54
CA GLU A 18 -11.63 -1.36 -0.26
C GLU A 18 -10.67 -1.91 0.79
N ILE A 19 -9.95 -1.01 1.46
CA ILE A 19 -9.02 -1.35 2.54
C ILE A 19 -9.55 -0.69 3.80
N THR A 20 -9.65 -1.46 4.88
CA THR A 20 -10.09 -0.98 6.20
C THR A 20 -9.05 -1.34 7.25
N ALA A 21 -8.54 -0.32 7.95
CA ALA A 21 -7.67 -0.42 9.10
C ALA A 21 -8.47 -0.59 10.39
N ARG A 22 -7.79 -0.98 11.47
CA ARG A 22 -8.37 -1.09 12.82
C ARG A 22 -8.89 0.26 13.29
N ASP A 23 -9.84 0.21 14.21
CA ASP A 23 -10.37 1.41 14.84
C ASP A 23 -9.27 2.23 15.52
N GLY A 24 -9.28 3.54 15.29
CA GLY A 24 -8.25 4.45 15.77
C GLY A 24 -6.97 4.50 14.92
N TYR A 25 -6.86 3.65 13.90
CA TYR A 25 -5.79 3.71 12.90
C TYR A 25 -6.28 4.28 11.57
N LYS A 26 -5.33 4.70 10.76
CA LYS A 26 -5.50 5.25 9.42
C LYS A 26 -4.62 4.49 8.44
N ILE A 27 -4.80 4.77 7.16
CA ILE A 27 -4.08 4.10 6.09
C ILE A 27 -3.14 5.11 5.44
N LEU A 28 -1.84 4.86 5.54
CA LEU A 28 -0.82 5.52 4.72
C LEU A 28 -0.78 4.79 3.37
N LEU A 29 -0.97 5.53 2.28
CA LEU A 29 -0.85 5.00 0.92
C LEU A 29 0.42 5.51 0.24
N THR A 30 1.14 4.59 -0.41
CA THR A 30 2.37 4.89 -1.15
C THR A 30 2.31 4.26 -2.54
N MET A 31 2.71 5.01 -3.56
CA MET A 31 2.88 4.50 -4.92
C MET A 31 4.26 3.85 -5.06
N VAL A 32 4.30 2.55 -5.31
CA VAL A 32 5.56 1.79 -5.51
C VAL A 32 5.99 1.82 -6.97
N LYS A 33 5.02 1.67 -7.89
CA LYS A 33 5.27 1.72 -9.33
C LYS A 33 4.01 2.17 -10.05
N MET A 34 4.16 3.02 -11.07
CA MET A 34 3.06 3.42 -11.94
C MET A 34 3.54 3.41 -13.39
N GLU A 35 2.87 2.63 -14.22
CA GLU A 35 3.00 2.58 -15.68
C GLU A 35 1.59 2.47 -16.25
N VAL A 36 0.88 3.61 -16.29
CA VAL A 36 -0.52 3.71 -16.73
C VAL A 36 -0.63 4.70 -17.88
N GLU A 37 -1.45 4.38 -18.89
CA GLU A 37 -1.65 5.26 -20.05
C GLU A 37 -2.24 6.61 -19.63
N GLY A 38 -1.62 7.67 -20.15
CA GLY A 38 -1.99 9.06 -19.86
C GLY A 38 -0.76 9.88 -19.55
N GLU A 39 -0.98 11.16 -19.28
CA GLU A 39 0.06 12.07 -18.86
C GLU A 39 -0.45 12.94 -17.72
N MET A 40 0.37 13.12 -16.70
CA MET A 40 0.04 13.94 -15.55
C MET A 40 1.24 14.78 -15.16
N THR A 41 0.96 16.02 -14.75
CA THR A 41 1.92 16.96 -14.18
C THR A 41 1.37 17.49 -12.86
N SER A 42 2.12 18.33 -12.17
CA SER A 42 1.67 18.99 -10.94
C SER A 42 0.38 19.80 -11.10
N ASN A 43 0.01 20.24 -12.32
CA ASN A 43 -1.14 21.12 -12.51
C ASN A 43 -2.18 20.60 -13.52
N LYS A 44 -1.87 19.53 -14.26
CA LYS A 44 -2.74 19.00 -15.32
C LYS A 44 -2.75 17.47 -15.29
N ALA A 45 -3.89 16.88 -15.60
CA ALA A 45 -4.07 15.43 -15.71
C ALA A 45 -4.81 15.10 -17.01
N HIS A 46 -4.28 14.15 -17.78
CA HIS A 46 -4.85 13.65 -19.03
C HIS A 46 -5.04 12.13 -18.94
N CYS A 47 -5.93 11.70 -18.04
CA CYS A 47 -6.22 10.29 -17.74
C CYS A 47 -7.47 9.78 -18.47
N GLN A 48 -7.59 10.06 -19.78
CA GLN A 48 -8.83 9.84 -20.54
C GLN A 48 -9.17 8.35 -20.75
N LYS A 49 -8.14 7.52 -20.99
CA LYS A 49 -8.33 6.09 -21.31
C LYS A 49 -8.19 5.19 -20.11
N VAL A 50 -7.29 5.52 -19.19
CA VAL A 50 -7.01 4.71 -18.03
C VAL A 50 -6.79 5.62 -16.85
N VAL A 51 -7.44 5.32 -15.73
CA VAL A 51 -7.40 6.18 -14.55
C VAL A 51 -7.37 5.35 -13.27
N ILE A 52 -6.53 5.79 -12.34
CA ILE A 52 -6.55 5.35 -10.94
C ILE A 52 -7.25 6.45 -10.14
N ARG A 53 -8.28 6.08 -9.37
CA ARG A 53 -8.97 6.96 -8.44
C ARG A 53 -8.75 6.47 -7.02
N VAL A 54 -8.48 7.37 -6.09
CA VAL A 54 -8.26 7.05 -4.68
C VAL A 54 -9.10 7.99 -3.83
N SER A 55 -9.98 7.45 -2.99
CA SER A 55 -10.88 8.25 -2.17
C SER A 55 -10.10 9.06 -1.14
N GLY A 56 -10.37 10.38 -1.07
CA GLY A 56 -9.70 11.27 -0.12
C GLY A 56 -8.25 11.61 -0.47
N ALA A 57 -7.76 11.18 -1.64
CA ALA A 57 -6.45 11.58 -2.12
C ALA A 57 -6.39 13.08 -2.47
N PRO A 58 -5.20 13.70 -2.42
CA PRO A 58 -5.02 15.10 -2.77
C PRO A 58 -5.46 15.46 -4.20
N ARG A 59 -5.43 14.47 -5.11
CA ARG A 59 -5.86 14.61 -6.50
C ARG A 59 -6.95 13.59 -6.82
N PRO A 60 -7.91 13.93 -7.69
CA PRO A 60 -9.03 13.05 -8.01
C PRO A 60 -8.63 11.84 -8.87
N GLU A 61 -7.59 11.99 -9.70
CA GLU A 61 -7.22 11.02 -10.72
C GLU A 61 -5.70 10.94 -10.87
N TYR A 62 -5.19 9.74 -11.12
CA TYR A 62 -3.78 9.47 -11.37
C TYR A 62 -3.60 8.58 -12.61
N CYS A 63 -2.60 8.90 -13.42
CA CYS A 63 -2.16 8.14 -14.58
C CYS A 63 -0.75 8.59 -14.99
N GLY A 64 -0.16 7.94 -16.00
CA GLY A 64 1.18 8.22 -16.49
C GLY A 64 2.24 7.28 -15.93
N THR A 65 3.49 7.65 -16.15
CA THR A 65 4.67 6.87 -15.72
C THR A 65 5.54 7.61 -14.69
N ASP A 66 5.28 8.90 -14.48
CA ASP A 66 5.93 9.70 -13.45
C ASP A 66 5.29 9.43 -12.09
N GLN A 67 6.02 8.80 -11.18
CA GLN A 67 5.55 8.48 -9.83
C GLN A 67 5.55 9.70 -8.91
N SER A 68 6.31 10.74 -9.23
CA SER A 68 6.44 11.93 -8.37
C SER A 68 5.14 12.74 -8.27
N VAL A 69 4.20 12.52 -9.18
CA VAL A 69 2.85 13.12 -9.13
C VAL A 69 2.00 12.57 -7.98
N PHE A 70 2.36 11.41 -7.42
CA PHE A 70 1.74 10.80 -6.25
C PHE A 70 2.61 11.01 -5.01
N THR A 71 2.20 11.93 -4.15
CA THR A 71 2.81 12.10 -2.82
C THR A 71 2.12 11.14 -1.85
N PRO A 72 2.87 10.28 -1.13
CA PRO A 72 2.33 9.45 -0.07
C PRO A 72 1.51 10.28 0.93
N PHE A 73 0.35 9.77 1.33
CA PHE A 73 -0.55 10.48 2.22
C PHE A 73 -1.29 9.53 3.16
N VAL A 74 -1.64 10.04 4.34
CA VAL A 74 -2.45 9.35 5.33
C VAL A 74 -3.92 9.68 5.09
N THR A 75 -4.78 8.67 5.09
CA THR A 75 -6.22 8.85 4.91
C THR A 75 -6.87 9.54 6.11
N LYS A 76 -7.98 10.26 5.87
CA LYS A 76 -8.73 10.91 6.95
C LYS A 76 -9.45 9.89 7.85
N ASN A 77 -9.93 8.81 7.25
CA ASN A 77 -10.67 7.73 7.90
C ASN A 77 -9.83 6.45 7.92
N ASN A 78 -10.31 5.44 8.62
CA ASN A 78 -9.73 4.10 8.64
C ASN A 78 -10.05 3.27 7.39
N THR A 79 -10.86 3.78 6.45
CA THR A 79 -11.20 3.08 5.19
C THR A 79 -10.79 3.92 3.98
N VAL A 80 -10.28 3.26 2.94
CA VAL A 80 -9.98 3.86 1.65
C VAL A 80 -10.47 2.99 0.50
N ARG A 81 -11.00 3.64 -0.54
CA ARG A 81 -11.38 3.00 -1.80
C ARG A 81 -10.43 3.40 -2.91
N ILE A 82 -9.98 2.41 -3.66
CA ILE A 82 -9.12 2.58 -4.83
C ILE A 82 -9.87 1.97 -6.00
N SER A 83 -9.96 2.71 -7.11
CA SER A 83 -10.59 2.23 -8.35
C SER A 83 -9.60 2.33 -9.49
N PHE A 84 -9.55 1.30 -10.33
CA PHE A 84 -8.79 1.28 -11.57
C PHE A 84 -9.74 1.01 -12.73
N LEU A 85 -9.80 1.96 -13.65
CA LEU A 85 -10.74 1.96 -14.75
C LEU A 85 -9.96 2.06 -16.07
N THR A 86 -10.27 1.17 -17.01
CA THR A 86 -9.73 1.20 -18.37
C THR A 86 -10.87 1.33 -19.36
N SER A 87 -10.71 2.17 -20.38
CA SER A 87 -11.71 2.43 -21.41
C SER A 87 -11.97 1.17 -22.25
N PRO A 88 -13.20 0.98 -22.76
CA PRO A 88 -13.51 -0.06 -23.74
C PRO A 88 -12.87 0.16 -25.12
N ASP A 89 -12.45 1.40 -25.41
CA ASP A 89 -11.74 1.78 -26.64
C ASP A 89 -10.34 1.16 -26.71
N LYS A 90 -9.58 1.48 -27.78
CA LYS A 90 -8.20 1.01 -27.92
C LYS A 90 -7.31 1.52 -26.78
N VAL A 91 -6.94 0.59 -25.90
CA VAL A 91 -5.95 0.73 -24.83
C VAL A 91 -4.71 -0.09 -25.23
N ASN A 92 -3.51 0.48 -25.14
CA ASN A 92 -2.27 -0.22 -25.51
C ASN A 92 -1.83 -1.24 -24.44
N GLY A 93 -2.28 -1.05 -23.20
CA GLY A 93 -1.92 -1.83 -22.03
C GLY A 93 -0.47 -1.56 -21.65
N LEU A 94 -0.25 -0.80 -20.58
CA LEU A 94 1.03 -0.73 -19.89
C LEU A 94 1.02 -1.69 -18.70
N LYS A 95 2.11 -1.75 -17.91
CA LYS A 95 2.23 -2.72 -16.81
C LYS A 95 1.25 -2.47 -15.66
N GLY A 96 0.65 -1.29 -15.59
CA GLY A 96 -0.31 -0.92 -14.56
C GLY A 96 0.35 -0.28 -13.35
N PHE A 97 -0.15 -0.53 -12.15
CA PHE A 97 0.36 0.09 -10.94
C PHE A 97 0.52 -0.88 -9.77
N ASN A 98 1.48 -0.57 -8.92
CA ASN A 98 1.69 -1.19 -7.63
C ASN A 98 1.65 -0.09 -6.55
N MET A 99 0.79 -0.29 -5.56
CA MET A 99 0.67 0.56 -4.38
C MET A 99 0.86 -0.31 -3.14
N SER A 100 1.56 0.24 -2.16
CA SER A 100 1.63 -0.31 -0.81
C SER A 100 0.77 0.54 0.12
N TRP A 101 0.33 -0.08 1.21
CA TRP A 101 -0.39 0.58 2.27
C TRP A 101 0.17 0.15 3.62
N THR A 102 0.11 1.06 4.58
CA THR A 102 0.57 0.82 5.95
C THR A 102 -0.50 1.33 6.90
N GLU A 103 -0.80 0.51 7.90
CA GLU A 103 -1.64 0.94 9.01
C GLU A 103 -0.83 1.84 9.95
N VAL A 104 -1.30 3.06 10.14
CA VAL A 104 -0.59 4.09 10.90
C VAL A 104 -1.52 4.73 11.93
N ARG A 105 -0.95 5.21 13.03
CA ARG A 105 -1.64 6.11 13.95
C ARG A 105 -0.89 7.43 14.02
N GLU A 106 -1.60 8.53 13.81
CA GLU A 106 -1.04 9.87 13.97
C GLU A 106 -1.01 10.21 15.46
N VAL A 107 0.14 10.66 15.95
CA VAL A 107 0.32 11.10 17.33
C VAL A 107 0.80 12.54 17.39
N ASN A 108 0.42 13.25 18.44
CA ASN A 108 0.88 14.63 18.64
C ASN A 108 2.20 14.64 19.41
N GLU A 109 2.31 13.77 20.41
CA GLU A 109 3.45 13.62 21.29
C GLU A 109 4.18 12.28 21.09
N MET A 110 5.50 12.30 21.30
CA MET A 110 6.36 11.13 21.08
C MET A 110 6.11 9.97 22.05
N SER A 111 5.51 10.27 23.22
CA SER A 111 5.18 9.26 24.23
C SER A 111 3.92 8.45 23.91
N GLU A 112 3.22 8.76 22.82
CA GLU A 112 1.96 8.07 22.47
C GLU A 112 2.18 6.74 21.74
N CYS A 113 3.33 6.53 21.07
CA CYS A 113 3.72 5.22 20.52
C CYS A 113 4.37 4.35 21.61
N SER A 114 3.67 4.14 22.73
CA SER A 114 4.21 3.43 23.90
C SER A 114 3.90 1.93 23.91
N ALA A 115 3.13 1.43 22.94
CA ALA A 115 2.83 0.00 22.91
C ALA A 115 4.08 -0.80 22.49
N PRO A 116 4.33 -1.98 23.08
CA PRO A 116 5.53 -2.78 22.81
C PRO A 116 5.61 -3.29 21.36
N ASN A 117 4.48 -3.32 20.67
CA ASN A 117 4.36 -3.76 19.28
C ASN A 117 4.35 -2.59 18.27
N GLU A 118 4.71 -1.38 18.69
CA GLU A 118 4.70 -0.19 17.85
C GLU A 118 6.09 0.42 17.67
N TYR A 119 6.25 1.15 16.58
CA TYR A 119 7.43 1.93 16.28
C TYR A 119 7.02 3.33 15.87
N MET A 120 7.77 4.33 16.34
CA MET A 120 7.52 5.73 16.02
C MET A 120 8.46 6.19 14.90
N CYS A 121 7.86 6.66 13.81
CA CYS A 121 8.55 7.35 12.74
C CYS A 121 9.00 8.73 13.18
N THR A 122 10.25 9.07 12.88
CA THR A 122 10.92 10.22 13.51
C THR A 122 10.40 11.56 12.96
N TYR A 123 10.15 11.65 11.65
CA TYR A 123 9.83 12.90 10.99
C TYR A 123 8.33 13.07 10.78
N THR A 124 7.62 12.00 10.42
CA THR A 124 6.17 12.04 10.17
C THR A 124 5.31 11.93 11.43
N LYS A 125 5.90 11.52 12.58
CA LYS A 125 5.20 11.28 13.84
C LYS A 125 4.06 10.25 13.71
N LEU A 126 4.31 9.22 12.90
CA LEU A 126 3.41 8.09 12.72
C LEU A 126 3.85 6.94 13.63
N CYS A 127 2.91 6.34 14.36
CA CYS A 127 3.13 5.02 14.95
C CYS A 127 2.77 3.96 13.90
N ILE A 128 3.70 3.06 13.63
CA ILE A 128 3.51 1.89 12.77
C ILE A 128 3.73 0.60 13.58
N SER A 129 3.40 -0.56 13.01
CA SER A 129 3.73 -1.83 13.64
C SER A 129 5.26 -2.01 13.74
N SER A 130 5.75 -2.42 14.90
CA SER A 130 7.16 -2.77 15.12
C SER A 130 7.69 -3.86 14.18
N MET A 131 6.80 -4.70 13.63
CA MET A 131 7.14 -5.73 12.64
C MET A 131 7.52 -5.16 11.27
N LEU A 132 7.21 -3.90 11.02
CA LEU A 132 7.54 -3.22 9.76
C LEU A 132 8.94 -2.60 9.79
N ARG A 133 9.61 -2.59 10.94
CA ARG A 133 10.98 -2.11 11.02
C ARG A 133 11.93 -3.08 10.32
N CYS A 134 12.84 -2.53 9.53
CA CYS A 134 13.90 -3.27 8.86
C CYS A 134 13.38 -4.38 7.96
N ASN A 135 12.23 -4.17 7.31
CA ASN A 135 11.59 -5.13 6.41
C ASN A 135 11.96 -4.89 4.93
N GLY A 136 12.70 -3.81 4.63
CA GLY A 136 13.09 -3.40 3.28
C GLY A 136 12.15 -2.41 2.60
N ASP A 137 11.01 -2.06 3.23
CA ASP A 137 10.00 -1.15 2.70
C ASP A 137 9.86 0.07 3.62
N ALA A 138 10.01 1.29 3.07
CA ALA A 138 9.75 2.51 3.84
C ALA A 138 8.26 2.65 4.17
N ASN A 139 7.90 2.46 5.43
CA ASN A 139 6.52 2.50 5.93
C ASN A 139 6.25 3.74 6.80
N CYS A 140 7.25 4.61 6.96
CA CYS A 140 7.15 5.85 7.72
C CYS A 140 6.59 7.06 6.96
N GLY A 141 6.24 6.92 5.68
CA GLY A 141 5.51 7.95 4.93
C GLY A 141 6.39 8.81 4.03
N TYR A 142 5.97 10.05 3.78
CA TYR A 142 6.66 10.91 2.82
C TYR A 142 7.98 11.44 3.38
N LEU A 143 9.09 11.10 2.73
CA LEU A 143 10.46 11.50 3.11
C LEU A 143 10.87 11.06 4.53
N ASP A 144 10.33 9.94 4.99
CA ASP A 144 10.70 9.32 6.26
C ASP A 144 10.86 7.81 6.04
N ASP A 145 12.09 7.35 6.11
CA ASP A 145 12.52 5.95 5.98
C ASP A 145 13.10 5.43 7.31
N THR A 146 12.79 6.10 8.43
CA THR A 146 13.45 5.85 9.72
C THR A 146 13.24 4.43 10.25
N ASP A 147 12.15 3.77 9.87
CA ASP A 147 11.89 2.36 10.14
C ASP A 147 12.91 1.39 9.51
N GLU A 148 13.57 1.81 8.44
CA GLU A 148 14.61 1.08 7.72
C GLU A 148 16.04 1.56 8.05
N THR A 149 16.17 2.56 8.92
CA THR A 149 17.46 3.06 9.38
C THR A 149 17.94 2.34 10.64
N HIS A 150 19.26 2.26 10.82
CA HIS A 150 19.90 1.66 11.99
C HIS A 150 19.47 0.20 12.28
N CYS A 151 19.09 -0.53 11.25
CA CYS A 151 18.92 -1.96 11.32
C CYS A 151 20.25 -2.58 11.72
N ALA A 152 20.28 -3.28 12.85
CA ALA A 152 21.38 -4.16 13.16
C ALA A 152 21.47 -5.12 11.97
N ARG A 153 22.53 -5.01 11.16
CA ARG A 153 22.74 -5.91 10.02
C ARG A 153 22.63 -7.33 10.56
N VAL A 154 21.52 -8.00 10.28
CA VAL A 154 21.52 -9.45 10.35
C VAL A 154 22.44 -9.83 9.20
N PRO A 155 23.64 -10.39 9.44
CA PRO A 155 24.41 -10.91 8.34
C PRO A 155 23.51 -11.91 7.63
N SER A 156 23.36 -11.74 6.32
CA SER A 156 22.76 -12.73 5.41
C SER A 156 23.58 -14.01 5.47
N SER A 157 23.40 -14.78 6.55
CA SER A 157 23.97 -16.10 6.71
C SER A 157 23.03 -17.08 6.03
N VAL A 158 23.41 -17.39 4.80
CA VAL A 158 22.99 -18.59 4.10
C VAL A 158 23.26 -19.78 5.03
N GLY A 159 22.20 -20.50 5.40
CA GLY A 159 22.22 -21.90 5.85
C GLY A 159 22.92 -22.22 7.16
N SER A 160 22.13 -22.43 8.23
CA SER A 160 22.41 -23.45 9.25
C SER A 160 21.11 -23.81 9.97
N LEU A 161 20.55 -24.96 9.60
CA LEU A 161 19.46 -25.61 10.31
C LEU A 161 19.95 -26.02 11.70
N LEU A 162 19.32 -25.49 12.75
CA LEU A 162 19.28 -26.15 14.05
C LEU A 162 17.84 -26.14 14.54
N PHE A 163 17.19 -27.29 14.40
CA PHE A 163 15.90 -27.58 15.02
C PHE A 163 16.10 -27.75 16.52
N SER A 164 15.43 -26.95 17.33
CA SER A 164 15.11 -27.29 18.73
C SER A 164 13.60 -27.39 18.87
N SER A 165 13.14 -28.62 19.08
CA SER A 165 11.74 -28.98 19.28
C SER A 165 11.28 -28.61 20.68
N SER A 166 10.30 -27.71 20.80
CA SER A 166 9.22 -27.76 21.81
C SER A 166 8.48 -26.41 21.90
N ALA A 167 7.30 -26.31 21.30
CA ALA A 167 6.15 -25.56 21.82
C ALA A 167 4.95 -25.70 20.87
N LEU A 168 4.28 -26.86 20.94
CA LEU A 168 2.88 -26.98 20.58
C LEU A 168 2.09 -26.14 21.59
N HIS A 169 1.77 -24.89 21.25
CA HIS A 169 0.65 -24.08 21.77
C HIS A 169 0.69 -22.69 21.12
N GLN A 170 0.15 -22.53 19.91
CA GLN A 170 -0.50 -21.28 19.44
C GLN A 170 -1.10 -21.46 18.03
N LEU A 171 -1.87 -22.53 17.79
CA LEU A 171 -2.58 -22.71 16.50
C LEU A 171 -3.96 -22.04 16.47
N SER A 172 -4.31 -21.21 17.45
CA SER A 172 -5.58 -20.49 17.49
C SER A 172 -5.54 -19.09 16.85
N ASP A 173 -4.36 -18.48 16.70
CA ASP A 173 -4.26 -17.08 16.26
C ASP A 173 -4.03 -16.93 14.74
N TRP A 174 -3.68 -18.03 14.06
CA TRP A 174 -3.56 -18.05 12.60
C TRP A 174 -4.92 -18.14 11.88
N LEU A 175 -5.95 -18.69 12.54
CA LEU A 175 -7.30 -18.79 11.95
C LEU A 175 -8.12 -17.52 12.11
N ILE A 176 -7.83 -16.68 13.11
CA ILE A 176 -8.52 -15.39 13.31
C ILE A 176 -7.94 -14.33 12.37
N ALA A 177 -6.63 -14.36 12.09
CA ALA A 177 -6.00 -13.44 11.12
C ALA A 177 -6.43 -13.70 9.66
N VAL A 178 -6.87 -14.91 9.33
CA VAL A 178 -7.36 -15.26 7.98
C VAL A 178 -8.81 -14.77 7.75
N LEU A 179 -9.54 -14.38 8.81
CA LEU A 179 -10.96 -13.98 8.70
C LEU A 179 -11.21 -12.46 8.72
N SER A 180 -10.16 -11.62 8.75
CA SER A 180 -10.31 -10.15 8.75
C SER A 180 -9.83 -9.45 7.47
N ILE A 181 -9.40 -10.19 6.45
CA ILE A 181 -9.01 -9.64 5.14
C ILE A 181 -9.98 -10.16 4.09
N LEU A 182 -11.25 -9.76 4.19
CA LEU A 182 -12.10 -9.67 3.00
C LEU A 182 -11.65 -8.43 2.21
N LEU A 183 -10.51 -8.55 1.51
CA LEU A 183 -10.25 -7.71 0.35
C LEU A 183 -11.31 -8.08 -0.68
N ALA A 184 -12.43 -7.36 -0.69
CA ALA A 184 -13.36 -7.40 -1.81
C ALA A 184 -12.67 -6.72 -2.99
N VAL A 185 -11.76 -7.43 -3.65
CA VAL A 185 -11.26 -7.06 -4.97
C VAL A 185 -12.35 -7.43 -5.96
N CYS A 186 -13.19 -6.47 -6.30
CA CYS A 186 -14.18 -6.66 -7.36
C CYS A 186 -13.54 -6.16 -8.66
N CYS A 187 -12.96 -7.08 -9.42
CA CYS A 187 -12.56 -6.83 -10.80
C CYS A 187 -13.59 -7.46 -11.73
N ALA A 188 -14.33 -6.63 -12.47
CA ALA A 188 -15.20 -7.07 -13.55
C ALA A 188 -14.57 -6.70 -14.89
N ASN A 189 -14.56 -7.65 -15.82
CA ASN A 189 -14.39 -7.36 -17.24
C ASN A 189 -15.77 -7.30 -17.86
N ASN A 190 -16.06 -6.23 -18.58
CA ASN A 190 -17.32 -6.11 -19.32
C ASN A 190 -17.15 -6.70 -20.74
N ASP A 191 -16.65 -7.94 -20.83
CA ASP A 191 -16.48 -8.63 -22.12
C ASP A 191 -17.88 -9.09 -22.62
N TYR A 192 -18.51 -8.27 -23.48
CA TYR A 192 -19.66 -8.65 -24.32
C TYR A 192 -19.22 -8.94 -25.76
#